data_AF-A0A9N8KBC0-F1
#
_entry.id   AF-A0A9N8KBC0-F1
#
_cell.length_a   1.000
_cell.length_b   1.000
_cell.length_c   1.000
_cell.angle_alpha   90.00
_cell.angle_beta   90.00
_cell.angle_gamma   90.00
#
_symmetry.space_group_name_H-M   'P 1'
#
loop_
_entity.id
_entity.type
_entity.pdbx_description
1 polymer ?
#
loop_
_entity_poly.entity_id
_entity_poly.type
_entity_poly.pdbx_seq_one_letter_code
_entity_poly.pdbx_strand_id
1 'polypeptide(L)'
;MYPDQFISSLFRLFDWTMGTSSALRNKRVAISGARGAFGAALKKELESDGVSVIAALQYKVDFDDESVSTGGIRTLANTDILILAHGLRYGDVMKANYETSRRLVEVFAQTRKSRISRRPTELPEVWYTGSESEMHPSWGNESLAAYSASKRRFLPFAKSLYESETVVYRHIVLAAFSSKMGPAMVSADWAAKCTMWWIRRGFKYVPVTYTGIAYVHFFKFLFGIKAEANGLRFGTEKEVEVEDCVTT
;
A
#
# COMPACT_ATOMS: atom_id res chain seq x y z
N MET A 1 26.33 -30.18 17.16
CA MET A 1 26.30 -28.71 17.01
C MET A 1 25.60 -28.43 15.69
N TYR A 2 24.32 -28.01 15.71
CA TYR A 2 23.46 -27.93 14.51
C TYR A 2 23.80 -26.68 13.68
N PRO A 3 24.27 -26.81 12.42
CA PRO A 3 24.68 -25.68 11.58
C PRO A 3 23.50 -24.92 10.94
N ASP A 4 22.28 -25.46 10.99
CA ASP A 4 21.13 -24.92 10.23
C ASP A 4 20.60 -23.58 10.77
N GLN A 5 20.75 -23.33 12.07
CA GLN A 5 20.27 -22.08 12.70
C GLN A 5 21.15 -20.86 12.40
N PHE A 6 22.47 -21.08 12.21
CA PHE A 6 23.41 -20.02 11.88
C PHE A 6 23.30 -19.59 10.41
N ILE A 7 23.04 -20.55 9.52
CA ILE A 7 22.89 -20.28 8.09
C ILE A 7 21.60 -19.47 7.85
N SER A 8 20.50 -19.83 8.50
CA SER A 8 19.23 -19.11 8.39
C SER A 8 19.29 -17.66 8.91
N SER A 9 20.01 -17.41 10.02
CA SER A 9 20.15 -16.06 10.58
C SER A 9 21.06 -15.16 9.74
N LEU A 10 22.14 -15.71 9.16
CA LEU A 10 23.01 -14.99 8.23
C LEU A 10 22.28 -14.64 6.93
N PHE A 11 21.48 -15.55 6.37
CA PHE A 11 20.66 -15.25 5.20
C PHE A 11 19.62 -14.16 5.51
N ARG A 12 18.97 -14.17 6.68
CA ARG A 12 18.02 -13.10 7.07
C ARG A 12 18.69 -11.76 7.30
N LEU A 13 19.88 -11.75 7.92
CA LEU A 13 20.64 -10.51 8.13
C LEU A 13 21.18 -9.96 6.79
N PHE A 14 21.63 -10.86 5.90
CA PHE A 14 22.13 -10.50 4.57
C PHE A 14 21.01 -10.03 3.64
N ASP A 15 19.84 -10.68 3.65
CA ASP A 15 18.65 -10.24 2.92
C ASP A 15 18.09 -8.91 3.46
N TRP A 16 18.25 -8.66 4.77
CA TRP A 16 17.97 -7.37 5.40
C TRP A 16 18.98 -6.27 5.04
N THR A 17 20.26 -6.58 4.83
CA THR A 17 21.30 -5.58 4.47
C THR A 17 21.40 -5.33 2.97
N MET A 18 21.36 -6.36 2.13
CA MET A 18 21.28 -6.23 0.66
C MET A 18 19.92 -5.74 0.17
N GLY A 19 18.89 -5.93 1.01
CA GLY A 19 17.52 -5.64 0.65
C GLY A 19 16.96 -6.71 -0.29
N THR A 20 15.72 -7.11 -0.04
CA THR A 20 14.79 -7.85 -0.90
C THR A 20 14.53 -7.17 -2.26
N SER A 21 15.54 -6.60 -2.91
CA SER A 21 15.51 -6.07 -4.29
C SER A 21 14.96 -7.11 -5.28
N SER A 22 15.08 -8.41 -4.96
CA SER A 22 14.46 -9.50 -5.71
C SER A 22 12.93 -9.56 -5.59
N ALA A 23 12.32 -9.04 -4.53
CA ALA A 23 10.88 -9.14 -4.27
C ALA A 23 10.03 -8.25 -5.19
N LEU A 24 10.57 -7.10 -5.63
CA LEU A 24 9.88 -6.17 -6.54
C LEU A 24 10.15 -6.47 -8.02
N ARG A 25 11.25 -7.16 -8.31
CA ARG A 25 11.64 -7.50 -9.68
C ARG A 25 10.53 -8.31 -10.36
N ASN A 26 10.21 -7.95 -11.60
CA ASN A 26 9.17 -8.56 -12.42
C ASN A 26 7.73 -8.40 -11.91
N LYS A 27 7.48 -7.73 -10.78
CA LYS A 27 6.12 -7.44 -10.31
C LYS A 27 5.42 -6.46 -11.24
N ARG A 28 4.09 -6.53 -11.28
CA ARG A 28 3.26 -5.53 -11.98
C ARG A 28 2.64 -4.61 -10.94
N VAL A 29 2.86 -3.33 -11.09
CA VAL A 29 2.42 -2.31 -10.15
C VAL A 29 1.31 -1.48 -10.79
N ALA A 30 0.22 -1.24 -10.07
CA ALA A 30 -0.70 -0.15 -10.39
C ALA A 30 -0.58 0.93 -9.33
N ILE A 31 -0.45 2.18 -9.76
CA ILE A 31 -0.25 3.33 -8.87
C ILE A 31 -1.27 4.42 -9.19
N SER A 32 -2.10 4.77 -8.20
CA SER A 32 -2.91 5.98 -8.25
C SER A 32 -2.07 7.20 -7.87
N GLY A 33 -2.39 8.38 -8.42
CA GLY A 33 -1.65 9.60 -8.08
C GLY A 33 -0.22 9.66 -8.65
N ALA A 34 0.09 8.87 -9.68
CA ALA A 34 1.40 8.81 -10.33
C ALA A 34 1.91 10.16 -10.87
N ARG A 35 1.01 11.11 -11.15
CA ARG A 35 1.32 12.48 -11.62
C ARG A 35 1.63 13.45 -10.47
N GLY A 36 1.38 13.05 -9.22
CA GLY A 36 1.74 13.82 -8.03
C GLY A 36 3.24 13.75 -7.76
N ALA A 37 3.76 14.67 -6.95
CA ALA A 37 5.20 14.75 -6.67
C ALA A 37 5.77 13.44 -6.10
N PHE A 38 5.13 12.88 -5.06
CA PHE A 38 5.54 11.61 -4.48
C PHE A 38 5.32 10.43 -5.43
N GLY A 39 4.16 10.35 -6.10
CA GLY A 39 3.85 9.26 -7.03
C GLY A 39 4.84 9.19 -8.20
N ALA A 40 5.25 10.34 -8.74
CA ALA A 40 6.23 10.42 -9.82
C ALA A 40 7.64 9.99 -9.35
N ALA A 41 8.06 10.46 -8.17
CA ALA A 41 9.33 10.07 -7.57
C ALA A 41 9.38 8.58 -7.23
N LEU A 42 8.29 8.04 -6.66
CA LEU A 42 8.17 6.62 -6.34
C LEU A 42 8.18 5.75 -7.60
N LYS A 43 7.50 6.19 -8.67
CA LYS A 43 7.54 5.52 -9.97
C LYS A 43 8.98 5.35 -10.47
N LYS A 44 9.80 6.41 -10.39
CA LYS A 44 11.21 6.35 -10.80
C LYS A 44 12.02 5.33 -10.00
N GLU A 45 11.81 5.25 -8.69
CA GLU A 45 12.47 4.25 -7.85
C GLU A 45 11.98 2.81 -8.17
N LEU A 46 10.69 2.62 -8.46
CA LEU A 46 10.14 1.33 -8.87
C LEU A 46 10.69 0.86 -10.23
N GLU A 47 10.86 1.78 -11.18
CA GLU A 47 11.51 1.49 -12.47
C GLU A 47 12.96 1.04 -12.24
N SER A 48 13.68 1.68 -11.32
CA SER A 48 15.06 1.30 -10.98
C SER A 48 15.18 -0.08 -10.31
N ASP A 49 14.12 -0.53 -9.63
CA ASP A 49 14.06 -1.84 -8.96
C ASP A 49 13.65 -3.00 -9.90
N GLY A 50 13.42 -2.72 -11.19
CA GLY A 50 13.16 -3.76 -12.20
C GLY A 50 11.74 -4.34 -12.15
N VAL A 51 10.76 -3.53 -11.73
CA VAL A 51 9.32 -3.82 -11.88
C VAL A 51 9.00 -4.01 -13.38
N SER A 52 8.19 -5.01 -13.74
CA SER A 52 7.93 -5.34 -15.15
C SER A 52 7.01 -4.34 -15.84
N VAL A 53 5.96 -3.91 -15.15
CA VAL A 53 4.95 -2.98 -15.66
C VAL A 53 4.51 -2.05 -14.54
N ILE A 54 4.45 -0.75 -14.82
CA ILE A 54 3.84 0.25 -13.93
C ILE A 54 2.66 0.90 -14.65
N ALA A 55 1.45 0.60 -14.22
CA ALA A 55 0.22 1.21 -14.71
C ALA A 55 -0.17 2.40 -13.82
N ALA A 56 -0.26 3.59 -14.40
CA ALA A 56 -0.73 4.77 -13.70
C ALA A 56 -2.27 4.83 -13.74
N LEU A 57 -2.93 4.62 -12.60
CA LEU A 57 -4.38 4.78 -12.47
C LEU A 57 -4.71 6.28 -12.39
N GLN A 58 -5.53 6.74 -13.32
CA GLN A 58 -5.91 8.14 -13.45
C GLN A 58 -7.34 8.39 -12.94
N TYR A 59 -7.46 9.37 -12.05
CA TYR A 59 -8.77 9.84 -11.57
C TYR A 59 -9.58 10.46 -12.72
N LYS A 60 -10.88 10.16 -12.78
CA LYS A 60 -11.83 10.45 -13.88
C LYS A 60 -11.60 9.68 -15.20
N VAL A 61 -10.67 8.73 -15.22
CA VAL A 61 -10.44 7.86 -16.39
C VAL A 61 -10.56 6.41 -15.97
N ASP A 62 -9.72 5.97 -15.05
CA ASP A 62 -9.69 4.59 -14.57
C ASP A 62 -10.61 4.37 -13.38
N PHE A 63 -10.75 5.40 -12.54
CA PHE A 63 -11.61 5.41 -11.38
C PHE A 63 -12.10 6.82 -11.12
N ASP A 64 -13.23 6.93 -10.47
CA ASP A 64 -13.75 8.16 -9.94
C ASP A 64 -14.20 7.95 -8.49
N ASP A 65 -14.98 8.90 -8.03
CA ASP A 65 -15.57 9.00 -6.72
C ASP A 65 -16.54 7.87 -6.36
N GLU A 66 -17.15 7.22 -7.36
CA GLU A 66 -18.26 6.28 -7.17
C GLU A 66 -17.93 4.88 -7.73
N SER A 67 -17.05 4.82 -8.73
CA SER A 67 -16.83 3.64 -9.54
C SER A 67 -15.38 3.47 -10.00
N VAL A 68 -15.06 2.22 -10.37
CA VAL A 68 -13.84 1.88 -11.10
C VAL A 68 -14.28 1.46 -12.48
N SER A 69 -13.75 2.11 -13.52
CA SER A 69 -14.06 1.80 -14.90
C SER A 69 -13.65 0.38 -15.29
N THR A 70 -14.17 -0.13 -16.41
CA THR A 70 -13.75 -1.43 -16.96
C THR A 70 -12.25 -1.48 -17.25
N GLY A 71 -11.65 -0.37 -17.69
CA GLY A 71 -10.20 -0.24 -17.91
C GLY A 71 -9.41 -0.32 -16.60
N GLY A 72 -9.88 0.37 -15.56
CA GLY A 72 -9.31 0.29 -14.21
C GLY A 72 -9.39 -1.12 -13.63
N ILE A 73 -10.55 -1.78 -13.74
CA ILE A 73 -10.75 -3.19 -13.32
C ILE A 73 -9.77 -4.12 -14.03
N ARG A 74 -9.60 -4.00 -15.35
CA ARG A 74 -8.66 -4.82 -16.12
C ARG A 74 -7.20 -4.60 -15.69
N THR A 75 -6.86 -3.36 -15.34
CA THR A 75 -5.55 -3.00 -14.80
C THR A 75 -5.33 -3.64 -13.43
N LEU A 76 -6.30 -3.52 -12.52
CA LEU A 76 -6.24 -4.12 -11.18
C LEU A 76 -6.14 -5.66 -11.22
N ALA A 77 -6.89 -6.32 -12.10
CA ALA A 77 -6.80 -7.78 -12.27
C ALA A 77 -5.40 -8.26 -12.68
N ASN A 78 -4.67 -7.43 -13.41
CA ASN A 78 -3.30 -7.70 -13.88
C ASN A 78 -2.22 -7.10 -12.97
N THR A 79 -2.59 -6.63 -11.79
CA THR A 79 -1.67 -6.02 -10.83
C THR A 79 -1.27 -7.03 -9.76
N ASP A 80 -0.02 -6.94 -9.31
CA ASP A 80 0.50 -7.69 -8.17
C ASP A 80 0.66 -6.76 -6.94
N ILE A 81 0.97 -5.48 -7.16
CA ILE A 81 1.12 -4.44 -6.13
C ILE A 81 0.23 -3.23 -6.47
N LEU A 82 -0.78 -2.94 -5.64
CA LEU A 82 -1.58 -1.73 -5.74
C LEU A 82 -1.01 -0.64 -4.81
N ILE A 83 -0.68 0.53 -5.38
CA ILE A 83 -0.19 1.69 -4.64
C ILE A 83 -1.25 2.81 -4.66
N LEU A 84 -1.72 3.16 -3.47
CA LEU A 84 -2.66 4.25 -3.22
C LEU A 84 -1.88 5.51 -2.85
N ALA A 85 -1.46 6.28 -3.86
CA ALA A 85 -0.77 7.56 -3.69
C ALA A 85 -1.60 8.77 -4.16
N HIS A 86 -2.84 8.55 -4.61
CA HIS A 86 -3.79 9.63 -4.85
C HIS A 86 -4.35 10.17 -3.53
N GLY A 87 -4.45 11.49 -3.43
CA GLY A 87 -5.08 12.15 -2.29
C GLY A 87 -5.22 13.65 -2.50
N LEU A 88 -6.17 14.24 -1.78
CA LEU A 88 -6.47 15.67 -1.80
C LEU A 88 -6.24 16.28 -0.42
N ARG A 89 -5.76 17.53 -0.39
CA ARG A 89 -5.65 18.36 0.82
C ARG A 89 -6.83 19.31 1.01
N TYR A 90 -7.52 19.65 -0.08
CA TYR A 90 -8.64 20.59 -0.12
C TYR A 90 -9.78 20.00 -0.97
N GLY A 91 -11.00 20.50 -0.79
CA GLY A 91 -12.19 19.97 -1.44
C GLY A 91 -12.75 18.75 -0.68
N ASP A 92 -13.28 17.77 -1.42
CA ASP A 92 -13.84 16.56 -0.82
C ASP A 92 -12.75 15.55 -0.41
N VAL A 93 -12.04 15.90 0.67
CA VAL A 93 -10.92 15.13 1.20
C VAL A 93 -11.34 13.76 1.75
N MET A 94 -12.57 13.63 2.26
CA MET A 94 -13.05 12.35 2.79
C MET A 94 -13.23 11.36 1.65
N LYS A 95 -13.90 11.78 0.58
CA LYS A 95 -14.15 10.94 -0.59
C LYS A 95 -12.86 10.53 -1.29
N ALA A 96 -11.94 11.47 -1.50
CA ALA A 96 -10.68 11.19 -2.18
C ALA A 96 -9.70 10.34 -1.34
N ASN A 97 -9.51 10.66 -0.05
CA ASN A 97 -8.48 10.00 0.76
C ASN A 97 -8.97 8.69 1.39
N TYR A 98 -10.26 8.59 1.74
CA TYR A 98 -10.83 7.41 2.40
C TYR A 98 -11.67 6.56 1.45
N GLU A 99 -12.80 7.08 0.94
CA GLU A 99 -13.80 6.26 0.22
C GLU A 99 -13.23 5.68 -1.08
N THR A 100 -12.61 6.51 -1.91
CA THR A 100 -12.00 6.11 -3.18
C THR A 100 -10.86 5.12 -2.96
N SER A 101 -9.97 5.40 -1.99
CA SER A 101 -8.86 4.52 -1.62
C SER A 101 -9.36 3.14 -1.19
N ARG A 102 -10.39 3.11 -0.34
CA ARG A 102 -11.02 1.87 0.13
C ARG A 102 -11.66 1.11 -1.03
N ARG A 103 -12.40 1.80 -1.89
CA ARG A 103 -13.07 1.21 -3.06
C ARG A 103 -12.07 0.55 -4.01
N LEU A 104 -10.95 1.21 -4.29
CA LEU A 104 -9.88 0.63 -5.13
C LEU A 104 -9.33 -0.67 -4.54
N VAL A 105 -9.18 -0.74 -3.22
CA VAL A 105 -8.71 -1.95 -2.52
C VAL A 105 -9.75 -3.06 -2.61
N GLU A 106 -11.03 -2.74 -2.40
CA GLU A 106 -12.13 -3.69 -2.49
C GLU A 106 -12.24 -4.29 -3.90
N VAL A 107 -12.19 -3.45 -4.94
CA VAL A 107 -12.19 -3.91 -6.34
C VAL A 107 -10.92 -4.70 -6.66
N PHE A 108 -9.76 -4.30 -6.15
CA PHE A 108 -8.52 -5.06 -6.34
C PHE A 108 -8.60 -6.46 -5.71
N ALA A 109 -9.16 -6.59 -4.51
CA ALA A 109 -9.38 -7.87 -3.86
C ALA A 109 -10.32 -8.78 -4.68
N GLN A 110 -11.42 -8.22 -5.20
CA GLN A 110 -12.43 -8.95 -5.98
C GLN A 110 -11.94 -9.38 -7.36
N THR A 111 -11.13 -8.54 -8.02
CA THR A 111 -10.74 -8.74 -9.42
C THR A 111 -9.49 -9.61 -9.57
N ARG A 112 -8.75 -9.82 -8.47
CA ARG A 112 -7.54 -10.64 -8.48
C ARG A 112 -7.89 -12.13 -8.53
N LYS A 113 -7.92 -12.70 -9.74
CA LYS A 113 -8.00 -14.15 -9.92
C LYS A 113 -6.69 -14.85 -9.51
N SER A 114 -6.79 -16.04 -8.92
CA SER A 114 -5.66 -16.97 -8.83
C SER A 114 -5.17 -17.29 -10.25
N ARG A 115 -3.88 -17.13 -10.52
CA ARG A 115 -3.34 -17.31 -11.88
C ARG A 115 -2.38 -18.49 -11.85
N ILE A 116 -2.54 -19.42 -12.80
CA ILE A 116 -1.72 -20.62 -12.96
C ILE A 116 -0.22 -20.31 -13.05
N SER A 117 0.15 -19.13 -13.57
CA SER A 117 1.53 -18.68 -13.73
C SER A 117 2.11 -17.91 -12.53
N ARG A 118 1.32 -17.66 -11.47
CA ARG A 118 1.83 -17.04 -10.23
C ARG A 118 2.33 -18.17 -9.33
N ARG A 119 3.48 -17.95 -8.68
CA ARG A 119 3.90 -18.85 -7.60
C ARG A 119 2.76 -18.89 -6.57
N PRO A 120 2.30 -20.08 -6.13
CA PRO A 120 1.19 -20.22 -5.18
C PRO A 120 1.36 -19.39 -3.89
N THR A 121 2.59 -19.00 -3.57
CA THR A 121 3.00 -18.28 -2.36
C THR A 121 3.00 -16.74 -2.49
N GLU A 122 2.79 -16.15 -3.67
CA GLU A 122 2.89 -14.70 -3.85
C GLU A 122 1.56 -13.97 -3.58
N LEU A 123 1.39 -13.58 -2.32
CA LEU A 123 0.30 -12.71 -1.87
C LEU A 123 0.28 -11.37 -2.65
N PRO A 124 -0.90 -10.75 -2.85
CA PRO A 124 -0.98 -9.41 -3.38
C PRO A 124 -0.37 -8.43 -2.39
N GLU A 125 0.12 -7.31 -2.88
CA GLU A 125 0.50 -6.20 -2.01
C GLU A 125 -0.41 -4.99 -2.21
N VAL A 126 -0.72 -4.29 -1.11
CA VAL A 126 -1.42 -3.01 -1.11
C VAL A 126 -0.61 -2.02 -0.31
N TRP A 127 -0.20 -0.92 -0.92
CA TRP A 127 0.58 0.13 -0.28
C TRP A 127 -0.27 1.40 -0.19
N TYR A 128 -0.42 1.96 1.01
CA TYR A 128 -1.19 3.18 1.22
C TYR A 128 -0.32 4.32 1.71
N THR A 129 -0.44 5.49 1.07
CA THR A 129 0.22 6.72 1.51
C THR A 129 -0.62 7.47 2.53
N GLY A 130 -0.28 7.23 3.80
CA GLY A 130 -0.73 8.00 4.96
C GLY A 130 0.09 9.27 5.18
N SER A 131 -0.14 9.92 6.31
CA SER A 131 0.53 11.15 6.70
C SER A 131 0.69 11.26 8.21
N GLU A 132 1.73 11.95 8.69
CA GLU A 132 1.89 12.26 10.11
C GLU A 132 0.70 13.03 10.72
N SER A 133 -0.13 13.67 9.88
CA SER A 133 -1.38 14.28 10.32
C SER A 133 -2.39 13.28 10.91
N GLU A 134 -2.19 11.98 10.71
CA GLU A 134 -2.95 10.92 11.39
C GLU A 134 -2.75 10.97 12.91
N MET A 135 -1.60 11.46 13.37
CA MET A 135 -1.24 11.52 14.78
C MET A 135 -1.65 12.83 15.46
N HIS A 136 -1.52 13.98 14.79
CA HIS A 136 -1.57 15.29 15.47
C HIS A 136 -2.89 16.06 15.32
N PRO A 137 -3.37 16.74 16.38
CA PRO A 137 -4.57 17.58 16.29
C PRO A 137 -4.41 18.66 15.21
N SER A 138 -5.51 19.14 14.65
CA SER A 138 -5.49 20.13 13.57
C SER A 138 -5.12 21.56 14.01
N TRP A 139 -4.77 21.75 15.29
CA TRP A 139 -4.40 23.04 15.90
C TRP A 139 -5.29 24.22 15.49
N GLY A 140 -6.60 23.98 15.36
CA GLY A 140 -7.59 25.01 15.01
C GLY A 140 -7.72 25.34 13.52
N ASN A 141 -6.97 24.69 12.62
CA ASN A 141 -7.12 24.88 11.19
C ASN A 141 -8.16 23.91 10.60
N GLU A 142 -9.29 24.44 10.14
CA GLU A 142 -10.43 23.66 9.64
C GLU A 142 -10.10 22.81 8.41
N SER A 143 -9.35 23.35 7.45
CA SER A 143 -8.90 22.60 6.26
C SER A 143 -7.96 21.44 6.64
N LEU A 144 -7.10 21.66 7.63
CA LEU A 144 -6.22 20.62 8.18
C LEU A 144 -7.02 19.60 9.01
N ALA A 145 -8.11 20.02 9.64
CA ALA A 145 -9.01 19.15 10.39
C ALA A 145 -9.69 18.13 9.48
N ALA A 146 -10.29 18.58 8.37
CA ALA A 146 -10.91 17.70 7.39
C ALA A 146 -9.89 16.73 6.76
N TYR A 147 -8.72 17.24 6.36
CA TYR A 147 -7.64 16.40 5.82
C TYR A 147 -7.19 15.33 6.84
N SER A 148 -6.91 15.73 8.08
CA SER A 148 -6.45 14.81 9.13
C SER A 148 -7.54 13.80 9.50
N ALA A 149 -8.81 14.21 9.53
CA ALA A 149 -9.95 13.32 9.76
C ALA A 149 -10.07 12.27 8.64
N SER A 150 -9.93 12.67 7.37
CA SER A 150 -9.97 11.74 6.24
C SER A 150 -8.87 10.67 6.30
N LYS A 151 -7.64 11.07 6.66
CA LYS A 151 -6.52 10.13 6.82
C LYS A 151 -6.73 9.20 8.01
N ARG A 152 -7.23 9.70 9.14
CA ARG A 152 -7.57 8.88 10.32
C ARG A 152 -8.71 7.90 10.06
N ARG A 153 -9.70 8.28 9.27
CA ARG A 153 -10.87 7.45 8.97
C ARG A 153 -10.48 6.16 8.24
N PHE A 154 -9.39 6.19 7.48
CA PHE A 154 -8.83 5.02 6.80
C PHE A 154 -8.11 4.05 7.77
N LEU A 155 -7.70 4.48 8.96
CA LEU A 155 -6.84 3.67 9.83
C LEU A 155 -7.46 2.35 10.32
N PRO A 156 -8.74 2.27 10.69
CA PRO A 156 -9.36 0.97 11.03
C PRO A 156 -9.32 -0.03 9.87
N PHE A 157 -9.55 0.45 8.63
CA PHE A 157 -9.44 -0.37 7.42
C PHE A 157 -7.99 -0.74 7.09
N ALA A 158 -7.06 0.21 7.25
CA ALA A 158 -5.63 -0.07 7.16
C ALA A 158 -5.20 -1.15 8.15
N LYS A 159 -5.71 -1.11 9.38
CA LYS A 159 -5.40 -2.06 10.44
C LYS A 159 -5.91 -3.46 10.10
N SER A 160 -7.12 -3.60 9.57
CA SER A 160 -7.62 -4.90 9.09
C SER A 160 -6.79 -5.47 7.93
N LEU A 161 -6.29 -4.62 7.02
CA LEU A 161 -5.40 -5.07 5.95
C LEU A 161 -4.01 -5.45 6.49
N TYR A 162 -3.50 -4.71 7.48
CA TYR A 162 -2.21 -4.97 8.12
C TYR A 162 -2.18 -6.31 8.86
N GLU A 163 -3.32 -6.73 9.43
CA GLU A 163 -3.50 -7.99 10.13
C GLU A 163 -3.94 -9.14 9.21
N SER A 164 -4.29 -8.87 7.95
CA SER A 164 -4.73 -9.89 7.01
C SER A 164 -3.58 -10.79 6.57
N GLU A 165 -3.84 -12.09 6.53
CA GLU A 165 -2.92 -13.10 5.99
C GLU A 165 -3.05 -13.26 4.47
N THR A 166 -4.10 -12.68 3.87
CA THR A 166 -4.36 -12.81 2.43
C THR A 166 -3.70 -11.72 1.59
N VAL A 167 -3.14 -10.68 2.22
CA VAL A 167 -2.51 -9.53 1.55
C VAL A 167 -1.31 -9.03 2.33
N VAL A 168 -0.25 -8.63 1.63
CA VAL A 168 0.84 -7.85 2.22
C VAL A 168 0.46 -6.38 2.16
N TYR A 169 -0.08 -5.87 3.26
CA TYR A 169 -0.37 -4.45 3.38
C TYR A 169 0.85 -3.66 3.88
N ARG A 170 1.16 -2.55 3.20
CA ARG A 170 2.19 -1.60 3.60
C ARG A 170 1.59 -0.23 3.89
N HIS A 171 1.88 0.30 5.07
CA HIS A 171 1.40 1.60 5.50
C HIS A 171 2.55 2.60 5.49
N ILE A 172 2.57 3.49 4.50
CA ILE A 172 3.61 4.49 4.30
C ILE A 172 3.17 5.78 4.98
N VAL A 173 3.87 6.21 6.01
CA VAL A 173 3.55 7.44 6.75
C VAL A 173 4.55 8.51 6.37
N LEU A 174 4.08 9.52 5.63
CA LEU A 174 4.90 10.62 5.15
C LEU A 174 4.82 11.82 6.11
N ALA A 175 5.98 12.36 6.47
CA ALA A 175 6.10 13.74 6.95
C ALA A 175 5.79 14.72 5.82
N ALA A 176 5.55 15.99 6.17
CA ALA A 176 5.37 17.02 5.15
C ALA A 176 6.60 17.08 4.22
N PHE A 177 6.39 16.99 2.91
CA PHE A 177 7.44 17.10 1.90
C PHE A 177 7.06 18.15 0.87
N SER A 178 8.08 18.76 0.26
CA SER A 178 7.89 19.81 -0.74
C SER A 178 7.16 19.24 -1.96
N SER A 179 5.99 19.79 -2.25
CA SER A 179 5.13 19.36 -3.34
C SER A 179 4.18 20.47 -3.78
N LYS A 180 3.36 20.22 -4.82
CA LYS A 180 2.22 21.08 -5.15
C LYS A 180 1.24 21.28 -3.98
N MET A 181 1.31 20.45 -2.93
CA MET A 181 0.48 20.56 -1.74
C MET A 181 1.09 21.47 -0.64
N GLY A 182 2.32 21.97 -0.79
CA GLY A 182 2.98 22.92 0.11
C GLY A 182 4.51 22.74 0.20
N PRO A 183 5.26 23.76 0.66
CA PRO A 183 6.71 23.67 0.87
C PRO A 183 7.04 22.87 2.13
N ALA A 184 8.15 22.13 2.12
CA ALA A 184 8.72 21.48 3.30
C ALA A 184 10.23 21.27 3.13
N MET A 185 10.89 20.77 4.18
CA MET A 185 12.36 20.62 4.19
C MET A 185 12.90 19.53 3.26
N VAL A 186 12.09 18.51 2.97
CA VAL A 186 12.51 17.34 2.17
C VAL A 186 11.76 17.28 0.84
N SER A 187 12.42 16.77 -0.20
CA SER A 187 11.83 16.61 -1.53
C SER A 187 11.01 15.32 -1.64
N ALA A 188 10.18 15.25 -2.70
CA ALA A 188 9.48 14.02 -3.05
C ALA A 188 10.45 12.87 -3.41
N ASP A 189 11.59 13.16 -4.04
CA ASP A 189 12.65 12.18 -4.30
C ASP A 189 13.24 11.61 -3.00
N TRP A 190 13.49 12.45 -2.00
CA TRP A 190 13.93 11.99 -0.69
C TRP A 190 12.89 11.05 -0.06
N ALA A 191 11.62 11.46 -0.07
CA ALA A 191 10.54 10.66 0.48
C ALA A 191 10.43 9.29 -0.23
N ALA A 192 10.48 9.26 -1.56
CA ALA A 192 10.43 8.02 -2.35
C ALA A 192 11.63 7.10 -2.07
N LYS A 193 12.85 7.65 -2.02
CA LYS A 193 14.06 6.87 -1.66
C LYS A 193 13.97 6.27 -0.27
N CYS A 194 13.51 7.05 0.71
CA CYS A 194 13.28 6.57 2.08
C CYS A 194 12.20 5.48 2.11
N THR A 195 11.06 5.67 1.43
CA THR A 195 10.03 4.64 1.28
C THR A 195 10.63 3.33 0.78
N MET A 196 11.37 3.41 -0.33
CA MET A 196 11.94 2.22 -0.95
C MET A 196 13.05 1.59 -0.12
N TRP A 197 13.83 2.38 0.63
CA TRP A 197 14.82 1.86 1.57
C TRP A 197 14.18 0.94 2.63
N TRP A 198 13.01 1.32 3.17
CA TRP A 198 12.26 0.49 4.11
C TRP A 198 11.60 -0.71 3.43
N ILE A 199 10.95 -0.50 2.28
CA ILE A 199 10.25 -1.58 1.56
C ILE A 199 11.22 -2.67 1.10
N ARG A 200 12.39 -2.27 0.55
CA ARG A 200 13.47 -3.21 0.18
C ARG A 200 13.96 -4.02 1.38
N ARG A 201 13.70 -3.61 2.63
CA ARG A 201 14.06 -4.38 3.84
C ARG A 201 12.89 -5.17 4.43
N GLY A 202 11.78 -5.28 3.70
CA GLY A 202 10.63 -6.07 4.10
C GLY A 202 9.67 -5.37 5.08
N PHE A 203 9.86 -4.09 5.38
CA PHE A 203 9.01 -3.39 6.34
C PHE A 203 7.58 -3.19 5.81
N LYS A 204 6.59 -3.55 6.64
CA LYS A 204 5.16 -3.31 6.37
C LYS A 204 4.75 -1.89 6.79
N TYR A 205 5.18 -1.43 7.96
CA TYR A 205 5.01 -0.03 8.34
C TYR A 205 6.25 0.75 7.91
N VAL A 206 6.06 1.81 7.12
CA VAL A 206 7.13 2.54 6.42
C VAL A 206 7.15 4.00 6.91
N PRO A 207 7.92 4.32 7.96
CA PRO A 207 8.01 5.66 8.52
C PRO A 207 8.95 6.52 7.66
N VAL A 208 8.40 7.46 6.91
CA VAL A 208 9.14 8.41 6.09
C VAL A 208 9.07 9.77 6.77
N THR A 209 9.91 9.94 7.78
CA THR A 209 9.86 11.10 8.67
C THR A 209 11.24 11.67 8.94
N TYR A 210 11.31 13.00 9.06
CA TYR A 210 12.42 13.72 9.67
C TYR A 210 12.08 14.29 11.05
N THR A 211 10.79 14.26 11.44
CA THR A 211 10.29 14.77 12.73
C THR A 211 10.31 13.71 13.83
N GLY A 212 10.33 12.43 13.44
CA GLY A 212 10.27 11.28 14.34
C GLY A 212 8.84 10.88 14.75
N ILE A 213 7.84 11.68 14.40
CA ILE A 213 6.43 11.46 14.75
C ILE A 213 5.93 10.11 14.21
N ALA A 214 6.30 9.76 12.98
CA ALA A 214 5.85 8.49 12.38
C ALA A 214 6.23 7.25 13.21
N TYR A 215 7.30 7.30 14.01
CA TYR A 215 7.69 6.22 14.93
C TYR A 215 6.76 6.13 16.14
N VAL A 216 6.32 7.26 16.70
CA VAL A 216 5.31 7.25 17.77
C VAL A 216 3.98 6.77 17.19
N HIS A 217 3.66 7.20 15.96
CA HIS A 217 2.44 6.77 15.27
C HIS A 217 2.42 5.26 15.05
N PHE A 218 3.57 4.62 14.84
CA PHE A 218 3.65 3.16 14.73
C PHE A 218 3.09 2.43 15.95
N PHE A 219 3.46 2.86 17.16
CA PHE A 219 2.93 2.27 18.40
C PHE A 219 1.42 2.50 18.52
N LYS A 220 0.95 3.71 18.20
CA LYS A 220 -0.49 4.00 18.18
C LYS A 220 -1.21 3.13 17.16
N PHE A 221 -0.66 2.94 15.96
CA PHE A 221 -1.24 2.13 14.90
C PHE A 221 -1.31 0.64 15.29
N LEU A 222 -0.26 0.12 15.95
CA LEU A 222 -0.23 -1.28 16.38
C LEU A 222 -1.18 -1.57 17.54
N PHE A 223 -1.21 -0.72 18.56
CA PHE A 223 -1.85 -1.02 19.85
C PHE A 223 -3.11 -0.20 20.14
N GLY A 224 -3.21 1.00 19.56
CA GLY A 224 -4.30 1.96 19.83
C GLY A 224 -5.40 1.98 18.78
N ILE A 225 -5.19 1.38 17.61
CA ILE A 225 -6.18 1.34 16.53
C ILE A 225 -6.76 -0.07 16.45
N LYS A 226 -8.09 -0.16 16.52
CA LYS A 226 -8.82 -1.41 16.33
C LYS A 226 -9.06 -1.63 14.84
N ALA A 227 -8.79 -2.85 14.37
CA ALA A 227 -9.20 -3.28 13.05
C ALA A 227 -10.72 -3.14 12.94
N GLU A 228 -11.21 -2.60 11.82
CA GLU A 228 -12.63 -2.73 11.52
C GLU A 228 -12.92 -4.17 11.07
N ALA A 229 -14.08 -4.69 11.42
CA ALA A 229 -14.55 -5.94 10.87
C ALA A 229 -14.91 -5.74 9.39
N ASN A 230 -14.16 -6.38 8.50
CA ASN A 230 -14.55 -6.53 7.10
C ASN A 230 -14.26 -7.95 6.62
N GLY A 231 -15.09 -8.44 5.70
CA GLY A 231 -14.92 -9.77 5.10
C GLY A 231 -13.93 -9.79 3.93
N LEU A 232 -13.05 -8.79 3.83
CA LEU A 232 -12.21 -8.62 2.65
C LEU A 232 -11.12 -9.69 2.60
N ARG A 233 -11.10 -10.48 1.52
CA ARG A 233 -10.10 -11.51 1.28
C ARG A 233 -9.52 -11.38 -0.12
N PHE A 234 -8.21 -11.57 -0.24
CA PHE A 234 -7.49 -11.51 -1.51
C PHE A 234 -7.10 -12.92 -1.97
N GLY A 235 -7.98 -13.59 -2.72
CA GLY A 235 -7.85 -15.02 -3.08
C GLY A 235 -8.06 -15.97 -1.88
N THR A 236 -8.33 -17.27 -2.01
CA THR A 236 -8.72 -18.15 -3.12
C THR A 236 -10.11 -18.71 -2.76
N GLU A 237 -11.04 -18.81 -3.72
CA GLU A 237 -12.17 -19.75 -3.56
C GLU A 237 -11.58 -21.15 -3.33
N LYS A 238 -12.01 -21.81 -2.26
CA LYS A 238 -11.63 -23.19 -1.96
C LYS A 238 -12.00 -24.07 -3.15
N GLU A 239 -11.18 -25.09 -3.39
CA GLU A 239 -11.50 -26.23 -4.24
C GLU A 239 -12.96 -26.65 -4.02
N VAL A 240 -13.73 -26.68 -5.10
CA VAL A 240 -14.95 -27.48 -5.15
C VAL A 240 -14.45 -28.91 -5.05
N GLU A 241 -14.71 -29.57 -3.92
CA GLU A 241 -14.64 -31.03 -3.83
C GLU A 241 -15.55 -31.58 -4.93
N VAL A 242 -14.93 -32.06 -6.01
CA VAL A 242 -15.59 -32.97 -6.94
C VAL A 242 -15.65 -34.28 -6.18
N GLU A 243 -16.74 -34.47 -5.44
CA GLU A 243 -17.08 -35.78 -4.91
C GLU A 243 -17.39 -36.66 -6.13
N ASP A 244 -16.50 -37.60 -6.39
CA ASP A 244 -16.62 -38.60 -7.44
C ASP A 244 -17.95 -39.36 -7.26
N CYS A 245 -18.94 -38.97 -8.06
CA CYS A 245 -20.12 -39.80 -8.27
C CYS A 245 -19.69 -40.98 -9.16
N VAL A 246 -19.07 -41.97 -8.54
CA VAL A 246 -18.85 -43.29 -9.16
C VAL A 246 -20.23 -43.94 -9.32
N THR A 247 -20.69 -43.88 -10.56
CA THR A 247 -21.55 -44.84 -11.28
C THR A 247 -22.00 -46.06 -10.50
N THR A 248 -23.33 -46.21 -10.43
CA THR A 248 -24.06 -47.47 -10.22
C THR A 248 -23.99 -48.36 -11.45
#